data_AF-A0A2N8S072-F1
#
_entry.id   AF-A0A2N8S072-F1
#
_cell.length_a   1.000
_cell.length_b   1.000
_cell.length_c   1.000
_cell.angle_alpha   90.00
_cell.angle_beta   90.00
_cell.angle_gamma   90.00
#
_symmetry.space_group_name_H-M   'P 1'
#
loop_
_entity.id
_entity.type
_entity.pdbx_description
1 polymer ?
#
loop_
_entity_poly.entity_id
_entity_poly.type
_entity_poly.pdbx_seq_one_letter_code
_entity_poly.pdbx_strand_id
1 'polypeptide(L)'
;MNNSELGRVQAFLLKHRIAETKAARRNISREEREVATILRDADPQMRALLEEILDGQGLVLQSFREFDVAGIPAGAMTFVLARKPDTNPPFFGTERLVSRMKQLGRYKVSDTEIKIWFTQLWFILLDLLYTKKNRSPGAMQDWVDTAFNRLVFTDAVKNYINDSVLKMDPASLKTTAIYDALTSTKEGTITQLCSAFIEIMQDASLLERLEEDVYRQSLLFAFEMKMNYDRQLVPLLPALLPFDAASTVLIEEVEEVAHGNNH
;
A
#
# COMPACT_ATOMS: atom_id res chain seq x y z
N MET A 1 -23.84 3.50 19.77
CA MET A 1 -22.91 4.63 19.57
C MET A 1 -23.57 5.92 20.02
N ASN A 2 -23.02 6.61 21.01
CA ASN A 2 -23.40 7.97 21.44
C ASN A 2 -22.32 9.00 21.03
N ASN A 3 -22.54 10.29 21.30
CA ASN A 3 -21.60 11.37 20.90
C ASN A 3 -20.19 11.24 21.51
N SER A 4 -20.07 10.72 22.73
CA SER A 4 -18.76 10.50 23.37
C SER A 4 -18.03 9.34 22.70
N GLU A 5 -18.75 8.25 22.41
CA GLU A 5 -18.23 7.10 21.67
C GLU A 5 -17.83 7.48 20.24
N LEU A 6 -18.59 8.35 19.57
CA LEU A 6 -18.27 8.89 18.25
C LEU A 6 -16.89 9.58 18.25
N GLY A 7 -16.65 10.49 19.20
CA GLY A 7 -15.37 11.17 19.34
C GLY A 7 -14.22 10.23 19.65
N ARG A 8 -14.44 9.21 20.50
CA ARG A 8 -13.46 8.17 20.82
C ARG A 8 -13.09 7.35 19.59
N VAL A 9 -14.10 6.88 18.84
CA VAL A 9 -13.93 6.12 17.61
C VAL A 9 -13.18 6.94 16.56
N GLN A 10 -13.57 8.20 16.36
CA GLN A 10 -12.90 9.10 15.42
C GLN A 10 -11.42 9.29 15.79
N ALA A 11 -11.12 9.59 17.05
CA ALA A 11 -9.74 9.78 17.52
C ALA A 11 -8.90 8.51 17.34
N PHE A 12 -9.48 7.34 17.65
CA PHE A 12 -8.81 6.06 17.44
C PHE A 12 -8.49 5.83 15.96
N LEU A 13 -9.48 6.03 15.08
CA LEU A 13 -9.30 5.84 13.64
C LEU A 13 -8.28 6.82 13.05
N LEU A 14 -8.29 8.09 13.45
CA LEU A 14 -7.29 9.06 12.97
C LEU A 14 -5.86 8.69 13.38
N LYS A 15 -5.69 7.99 14.50
CA LYS A 15 -4.38 7.54 14.99
C LYS A 15 -3.94 6.20 14.39
N HIS A 16 -4.83 5.22 14.38
CA HIS A 16 -4.49 3.82 14.07
C HIS A 16 -5.00 3.34 12.71
N ARG A 17 -5.98 4.03 12.11
CA ARG A 17 -6.56 3.80 10.78
C ARG A 17 -7.18 2.43 10.50
N ILE A 18 -6.93 1.43 11.34
CA ILE A 18 -7.48 0.10 11.24
C ILE A 18 -8.03 -0.27 12.61
N ALA A 19 -9.24 -0.82 12.66
CA ALA A 19 -9.84 -1.38 13.86
C ALA A 19 -10.46 -2.75 13.55
N GLU A 20 -10.06 -3.77 14.30
CA GLU A 20 -10.52 -5.14 14.09
C GLU A 20 -11.28 -5.67 15.31
N THR A 21 -12.44 -6.27 15.07
CA THR A 21 -13.20 -6.96 16.13
C THR A 21 -12.48 -8.23 16.60
N LYS A 22 -11.80 -8.90 15.67
CA LYS A 22 -10.95 -10.08 15.90
C LYS A 22 -9.88 -10.13 14.80
N ALA A 23 -8.63 -10.38 15.19
CA ALA A 23 -7.53 -10.60 14.26
C ALA A 23 -6.99 -12.03 14.43
N ALA A 24 -6.61 -12.67 13.33
CA ALA A 24 -5.92 -13.98 13.37
C ALA A 24 -4.40 -13.85 13.51
N ARG A 25 -3.83 -12.73 13.06
CA ARG A 25 -2.40 -12.62 12.75
C ARG A 25 -1.64 -11.68 13.70
N ARG A 26 -2.35 -10.97 14.57
CA ARG A 26 -1.75 -10.08 15.57
C ARG A 26 -2.64 -10.00 16.80
N ASN A 27 -2.05 -9.53 17.88
CA ASN A 27 -2.80 -9.19 19.07
C ASN A 27 -3.52 -7.85 18.85
N ILE A 28 -4.83 -7.83 19.10
CA ILE A 28 -5.64 -6.62 19.14
C ILE A 28 -5.69 -6.09 20.57
N SER A 29 -5.55 -4.77 20.72
CA SER A 29 -5.65 -4.16 22.05
C SER A 29 -7.10 -4.17 22.54
N ARG A 30 -7.29 -4.03 23.86
CA ARG A 30 -8.64 -3.91 24.43
C ARG A 30 -9.37 -2.69 23.84
N GLU A 31 -8.68 -1.56 23.73
CA GLU A 31 -9.23 -0.33 23.16
C GLU A 31 -9.67 -0.51 21.72
N GLU A 32 -8.84 -1.17 20.89
CA GLU A 32 -9.18 -1.46 19.50
C GLU A 32 -10.44 -2.32 19.39
N ARG A 33 -10.52 -3.38 20.20
CA ARG A 33 -11.69 -4.27 20.21
C ARG A 33 -12.95 -3.52 20.65
N GLU A 34 -12.85 -2.64 21.64
CA GLU A 34 -13.96 -1.80 22.08
C GLU A 34 -14.42 -0.87 20.95
N VAL A 35 -13.50 -0.16 20.29
CA VAL A 35 -13.80 0.73 19.16
C VAL A 35 -14.42 -0.03 17.98
N ALA A 36 -13.87 -1.18 17.61
CA ALA A 36 -14.40 -2.01 16.54
C ALA A 36 -15.80 -2.56 16.86
N THR A 37 -16.06 -2.88 18.14
CA THR A 37 -17.39 -3.32 18.61
C THR A 37 -18.39 -2.17 18.52
N ILE A 38 -18.03 -0.96 18.96
CA ILE A 38 -18.87 0.23 18.83
C ILE A 38 -19.19 0.50 17.36
N LEU A 39 -18.21 0.38 16.46
CA LEU A 39 -18.38 0.56 15.01
C LEU A 39 -19.31 -0.50 14.39
N ARG A 40 -19.21 -1.75 14.85
CA ARG A 40 -20.05 -2.86 14.38
C ARG A 40 -21.50 -2.72 14.83
N ASP A 41 -21.70 -2.31 16.08
CA ASP A 41 -23.01 -2.24 16.72
C ASP A 41 -23.62 -0.82 16.65
N ALA A 42 -23.01 0.07 15.86
CA ALA A 42 -23.47 1.44 15.66
C ALA A 42 -24.84 1.48 14.95
N ASP A 43 -25.72 2.34 15.43
CA ASP A 43 -26.94 2.74 14.71
C ASP A 43 -26.54 3.36 13.35
N PRO A 44 -27.21 2.99 12.24
CA PRO A 44 -27.05 3.62 10.94
C PRO A 44 -26.98 5.15 10.95
N GLN A 45 -27.79 5.84 11.77
CA GLN A 45 -27.77 7.31 11.83
C GLN A 45 -26.44 7.85 12.38
N MET A 46 -25.97 7.25 13.47
CA MET A 46 -24.69 7.64 14.09
C MET A 46 -23.50 7.24 13.21
N ARG A 47 -23.63 6.13 12.48
CA ARG A 47 -22.62 5.70 11.51
C ARG A 47 -22.50 6.68 10.35
N ALA A 48 -23.63 7.11 9.79
CA ALA A 48 -23.67 8.11 8.72
C ALA A 48 -23.08 9.45 9.18
N LEU A 49 -23.38 9.89 10.40
CA LEU A 49 -22.79 11.10 10.98
C LEU A 49 -21.25 10.99 11.09
N LEU A 50 -20.73 9.87 11.56
CA LEU A 50 -19.27 9.63 11.61
C LEU A 50 -18.67 9.70 10.21
N GLU A 51 -19.30 9.02 9.24
CA GLU A 51 -18.85 8.99 7.85
C GLU A 51 -18.87 10.39 7.23
N GLU A 52 -19.89 11.21 7.46
CA GLU A 52 -19.96 12.61 6.99
C GLU A 52 -18.82 13.47 7.57
N ILE A 53 -18.52 13.34 8.86
CA ILE A 53 -17.41 14.05 9.51
C ILE A 53 -16.07 13.65 8.87
N LEU A 54 -15.86 12.35 8.65
CA LEU A 54 -14.65 11.83 8.02
C LEU A 54 -14.56 12.23 6.54
N ASP A 55 -15.69 12.25 5.85
CA ASP A 55 -15.83 12.65 4.45
C ASP A 55 -15.38 14.11 4.25
N GLY A 56 -15.81 15.00 5.14
CA GLY A 56 -15.38 16.41 5.19
C GLY A 56 -13.89 16.58 5.52
N GLN A 57 -13.24 15.56 6.07
CA GLN A 57 -11.79 15.52 6.31
C GLN A 57 -11.00 14.87 5.15
N GLY A 58 -11.66 14.46 4.08
CA GLY A 58 -11.02 13.77 2.96
C GLY A 58 -10.73 12.29 3.23
N LEU A 59 -11.49 11.67 4.13
CA LEU A 59 -11.34 10.26 4.51
C LEU A 59 -12.58 9.45 4.17
N VAL A 60 -12.38 8.14 4.01
CA VAL A 60 -13.46 7.16 3.80
C VAL A 60 -13.28 6.03 4.81
N LEU A 61 -14.32 5.77 5.57
CA LEU A 61 -14.39 4.62 6.45
C LEU A 61 -15.00 3.44 5.68
N GLN A 62 -14.21 2.40 5.45
CA GLN A 62 -14.65 1.18 4.78
C GLN A 62 -14.67 0.03 5.79
N SER A 63 -15.68 -0.84 5.70
CA SER A 63 -15.74 -2.08 6.46
C SER A 63 -15.61 -3.30 5.57
N PHE A 64 -14.96 -4.33 6.08
CA PHE A 64 -14.78 -5.63 5.44
C PHE A 64 -15.11 -6.76 6.39
N ARG A 65 -15.67 -7.83 5.84
CA ARG A 65 -15.99 -9.10 6.48
C ARG A 65 -15.23 -10.24 5.80
N GLU A 66 -15.33 -11.44 6.37
CA GLU A 66 -14.66 -12.66 5.87
C GLU A 66 -14.93 -12.98 4.38
N PHE A 67 -16.12 -12.62 3.87
CA PHE A 67 -16.50 -12.85 2.48
C PHE A 67 -16.04 -11.76 1.51
N ASP A 68 -15.67 -10.58 2.04
CA ASP A 68 -15.26 -9.46 1.20
C ASP A 68 -13.78 -9.61 0.80
N VAL A 69 -12.93 -10.03 1.74
CA VAL A 69 -11.48 -10.11 1.55
C VAL A 69 -10.88 -11.25 2.36
N ALA A 70 -9.92 -11.97 1.77
CA ALA A 70 -9.17 -13.01 2.48
C ALA A 70 -8.43 -12.45 3.71
N GLY A 71 -8.18 -13.30 4.71
CA GLY A 71 -7.41 -12.95 5.90
C GLY A 71 -8.20 -12.38 7.07
N ILE A 72 -9.49 -12.08 6.89
CA ILE A 72 -10.41 -11.71 7.98
C ILE A 72 -10.98 -13.00 8.61
N PRO A 73 -10.86 -13.19 9.94
CA PRO A 73 -11.39 -14.39 10.60
C PRO A 73 -12.91 -14.51 10.49
N ALA A 74 -13.43 -15.73 10.62
CA ALA A 74 -14.87 -15.96 10.56
C ALA A 74 -15.65 -15.18 11.64
N GLY A 75 -16.75 -14.54 11.24
CA GLY A 75 -17.54 -13.65 12.08
C GLY A 75 -16.84 -12.36 12.52
N ALA A 76 -15.64 -12.07 12.00
CA ALA A 76 -14.92 -10.83 12.26
C ALA A 76 -15.27 -9.74 11.23
N MET A 77 -15.01 -8.51 11.65
CA MET A 77 -15.15 -7.29 10.86
C MET A 77 -13.92 -6.43 11.08
N THR A 78 -13.37 -5.92 9.98
CA THR A 78 -12.23 -5.01 9.93
C THR A 78 -12.71 -3.69 9.35
N PHE A 79 -12.42 -2.59 10.06
CA PHE A 79 -12.70 -1.23 9.63
C PHE A 79 -11.40 -0.56 9.23
N VAL A 80 -11.36 0.07 8.06
CA VAL A 80 -10.19 0.82 7.59
C VAL A 80 -10.58 2.26 7.28
N LEU A 81 -9.70 3.19 7.64
CA LEU A 81 -9.84 4.62 7.37
C LEU A 81 -8.87 5.04 6.26
N ALA A 82 -9.39 5.04 5.04
CA ALA A 82 -8.66 5.33 3.83
C ALA A 82 -8.69 6.81 3.48
N ARG A 83 -7.67 7.27 2.76
CA ARG A 83 -7.66 8.61 2.16
C ARG A 83 -8.49 8.61 0.89
N LYS A 84 -9.28 9.65 0.67
CA LYS A 84 -9.93 9.86 -0.63
C LYS A 84 -8.88 10.20 -1.69
N PRO A 85 -8.93 9.59 -2.88
CA PRO A 85 -7.97 9.84 -3.97
C PRO A 85 -7.86 11.29 -4.44
N ASP A 86 -8.93 12.07 -4.28
CA ASP A 86 -9.11 13.44 -4.76
C ASP A 86 -8.89 14.51 -3.68
N THR A 87 -8.48 14.12 -2.47
CA THR A 87 -8.30 15.03 -1.35
C THR A 87 -6.91 14.91 -0.72
N ASN A 88 -6.44 15.99 -0.09
CA ASN A 88 -5.20 15.99 0.66
C ASN A 88 -5.49 16.15 2.17
N PRO A 89 -5.71 15.05 2.91
CA PRO A 89 -6.10 15.12 4.32
C PRO A 89 -5.04 15.83 5.18
N PRO A 90 -5.42 16.79 6.04
CA PRO A 90 -4.50 17.75 6.65
C PRO A 90 -3.51 17.17 7.66
N PHE A 91 -3.76 15.97 8.19
CA PHE A 91 -2.96 15.33 9.25
C PHE A 91 -1.87 14.38 8.74
N PHE A 92 -1.78 14.19 7.41
CA PHE A 92 -0.75 13.38 6.75
C PHE A 92 0.27 14.24 5.97
N GLY A 93 0.46 15.49 6.39
CA GLY A 93 1.28 16.46 5.70
C GLY A 93 2.76 16.05 5.52
N THR A 94 3.32 16.43 4.38
CA THR A 94 4.71 16.17 3.96
C THR A 94 5.74 16.61 5.01
N GLU A 95 5.48 17.67 5.77
CA GLU A 95 6.39 18.19 6.79
C GLU A 95 6.59 17.22 7.96
N ARG A 96 5.52 16.55 8.40
CA ARG A 96 5.59 15.56 9.48
C ARG A 96 6.39 14.33 9.04
N LEU A 97 6.19 13.90 7.80
CA LEU A 97 6.95 12.82 7.19
C LEU A 97 8.44 13.17 7.10
N VAL A 98 8.78 14.34 6.56
CA VAL A 98 10.17 14.79 6.45
C VAL A 98 10.82 14.85 7.82
N SER A 99 10.14 15.43 8.80
CA SER A 99 10.63 15.53 10.18
C SER A 99 10.86 14.16 10.81
N ARG A 100 9.93 13.22 10.63
CA ARG A 100 10.04 11.86 11.15
C ARG A 100 11.19 11.11 10.48
N MET A 101 11.35 11.24 9.17
CA MET A 101 12.44 10.61 8.42
C MET A 101 13.82 11.14 8.87
N LYS A 102 13.95 12.44 9.13
CA LYS A 102 15.17 13.04 9.71
C LYS A 102 15.52 12.45 11.06
N GLN A 103 14.53 12.35 11.95
CA GLN A 103 14.70 11.84 13.29
C GLN A 103 15.15 10.37 13.30
N LEU A 104 14.49 9.54 12.49
CA LEU A 104 14.76 8.10 12.44
C LEU A 104 16.05 7.77 11.69
N GLY A 105 16.36 8.54 10.65
CA GLY A 105 17.60 8.38 9.90
C GLY A 105 18.84 8.66 10.74
N ARG A 106 18.80 9.65 11.65
CA ARG A 106 19.96 10.06 12.46
C ARG A 106 21.13 10.62 11.62
N TYR A 107 20.83 11.34 10.54
CA TYR A 107 21.81 12.07 9.72
C TYR A 107 21.27 13.39 9.21
N LYS A 108 22.17 14.34 8.94
CA LYS A 108 21.86 15.68 8.44
C LYS A 108 21.68 15.62 6.92
N VAL A 109 20.44 15.50 6.48
CA VAL A 109 20.05 15.49 5.06
C VAL A 109 19.05 16.62 4.83
N SER A 110 19.07 17.24 3.65
CA SER A 110 18.13 18.32 3.30
C SER A 110 16.70 17.81 3.18
N ASP A 111 15.71 18.71 3.30
CA ASP A 111 14.30 18.34 3.10
C ASP A 111 14.04 17.79 1.69
N THR A 112 14.73 18.35 0.70
CA THR A 112 14.62 17.95 -0.71
C THR A 112 15.11 16.51 -0.90
N GLU A 113 16.30 16.19 -0.39
CA GLU A 113 16.85 14.84 -0.47
C GLU A 113 15.96 13.81 0.24
N ILE A 114 15.34 14.17 1.36
CA ILE A 114 14.41 13.27 2.07
C ILE A 114 13.15 13.00 1.26
N LYS A 115 12.59 14.04 0.61
CA LYS A 115 11.45 13.85 -0.29
C LYS A 115 11.83 12.94 -1.47
N ILE A 116 13.03 13.12 -2.02
CA ILE A 116 13.56 12.26 -3.08
C ILE A 116 13.65 10.81 -2.58
N TRP A 117 14.35 10.58 -1.48
CA TRP A 117 14.54 9.24 -0.91
C TRP A 117 13.21 8.56 -0.57
N PHE A 118 12.30 9.27 0.11
CA PHE A 118 11.00 8.71 0.45
C PHE A 118 10.22 8.30 -0.81
N THR A 119 10.24 9.15 -1.84
CA THR A 119 9.57 8.85 -3.11
C THR A 119 10.18 7.63 -3.81
N GLN A 120 11.51 7.52 -3.85
CA GLN A 120 12.17 6.37 -4.48
C GLN A 120 11.91 5.06 -3.70
N LEU A 121 12.02 5.10 -2.37
CA LEU A 121 11.72 3.96 -1.51
C LEU A 121 10.25 3.51 -1.67
N TRP A 122 9.32 4.45 -1.84
CA TRP A 122 7.93 4.17 -2.15
C TRP A 122 7.78 3.40 -3.47
N PHE A 123 8.41 3.87 -4.55
CA PHE A 123 8.35 3.16 -5.84
C PHE A 123 8.97 1.77 -5.79
N ILE A 124 10.10 1.61 -5.11
CA ILE A 124 10.76 0.30 -4.96
C ILE A 124 9.89 -0.65 -4.13
N LEU A 125 9.18 -0.13 -3.12
CA LEU A 125 8.21 -0.93 -2.37
C LEU A 125 7.06 -1.38 -3.26
N LEU A 126 6.51 -0.50 -4.10
CA LEU A 126 5.45 -0.86 -5.05
C LEU A 126 5.93 -1.92 -6.04
N ASP A 127 7.14 -1.78 -6.59
CA ASP A 127 7.75 -2.78 -7.47
C ASP A 127 7.87 -4.15 -6.78
N LEU A 128 8.31 -4.16 -5.52
CA LEU A 128 8.44 -5.37 -4.72
C LEU A 128 7.09 -6.05 -4.42
N LEU A 129 6.04 -5.26 -4.14
CA LEU A 129 4.73 -5.77 -3.78
C LEU A 129 3.89 -6.21 -4.97
N TYR A 130 4.04 -5.54 -6.12
CA TYR A 130 3.18 -5.72 -7.29
C TYR A 130 3.93 -6.34 -8.47
N THR A 131 4.92 -5.65 -9.04
CA THR A 131 5.62 -6.11 -10.25
C THR A 131 6.32 -7.44 -10.05
N LYS A 132 7.17 -7.55 -9.02
CA LYS A 132 7.95 -8.77 -8.75
C LYS A 132 7.08 -9.97 -8.35
N LYS A 133 5.86 -9.72 -7.87
CA LYS A 133 4.88 -10.74 -7.53
C LYS A 133 3.85 -10.98 -8.63
N ASN A 134 3.99 -10.31 -9.78
CA ASN A 134 3.03 -10.32 -10.88
C ASN A 134 1.58 -10.07 -10.41
N ARG A 135 1.41 -9.13 -9.48
CA ARG A 135 0.13 -8.81 -8.86
C ARG A 135 -0.40 -7.49 -9.39
N SER A 136 -1.68 -7.48 -9.76
CA SER A 136 -2.36 -6.24 -10.16
C SER A 136 -2.64 -5.34 -8.95
N PRO A 137 -2.52 -4.00 -9.09
CA PRO A 137 -2.99 -3.04 -8.08
C PRO A 137 -4.45 -3.22 -7.66
N GLY A 138 -5.29 -3.80 -8.52
CA GLY A 138 -6.70 -4.10 -8.24
C GLY A 138 -6.94 -5.40 -7.45
N ALA A 139 -5.93 -6.25 -7.29
CA ALA A 139 -6.04 -7.58 -6.67
C ALA A 139 -6.00 -7.51 -5.13
N MET A 140 -6.93 -6.76 -4.53
CA MET A 140 -6.99 -6.52 -3.08
C MET A 140 -7.07 -7.84 -2.27
N GLN A 141 -7.75 -8.86 -2.80
CA GLN A 141 -7.94 -10.16 -2.17
C GLN A 141 -6.62 -10.87 -1.79
N ASP A 142 -5.55 -10.65 -2.56
CA ASP A 142 -4.26 -11.34 -2.37
C ASP A 142 -3.31 -10.58 -1.42
N TRP A 143 -3.82 -9.62 -0.65
CA TRP A 143 -2.99 -8.79 0.24
C TRP A 143 -2.25 -9.62 1.29
N VAL A 144 -2.84 -10.73 1.73
CA VAL A 144 -2.28 -11.62 2.75
C VAL A 144 -0.94 -12.24 2.34
N ASP A 145 -0.70 -12.43 1.04
CA ASP A 145 0.48 -13.10 0.49
C ASP A 145 1.60 -12.12 0.09
N THR A 146 1.43 -10.84 0.46
CA THR A 146 2.39 -9.78 0.11
C THR A 146 3.40 -9.45 1.20
N ALA A 147 4.00 -10.50 1.76
CA ALA A 147 5.11 -10.34 2.70
C ALA A 147 6.46 -10.16 2.00
N PHE A 148 7.37 -9.43 2.64
CA PHE A 148 8.76 -9.24 2.24
C PHE A 148 9.65 -9.09 3.48
N ASN A 149 10.93 -9.47 3.34
CA ASN A 149 11.93 -9.23 4.37
C ASN A 149 12.60 -7.86 4.17
N ARG A 150 12.93 -7.15 5.26
CA ARG A 150 13.63 -5.86 5.21
C ARG A 150 14.93 -5.91 4.42
N LEU A 151 15.72 -6.97 4.57
CA LEU A 151 16.96 -7.14 3.82
C LEU A 151 16.70 -7.21 2.32
N VAL A 152 15.66 -7.96 1.90
CA VAL A 152 15.25 -8.03 0.49
C VAL A 152 14.84 -6.66 -0.05
N PHE A 153 14.16 -5.85 0.75
CA PHE A 153 13.83 -4.47 0.37
C PHE A 153 15.09 -3.60 0.28
N THR A 154 15.99 -3.65 1.27
CA THR A 154 17.25 -2.90 1.25
C THR A 154 18.13 -3.30 0.07
N ASP A 155 18.22 -4.58 -0.25
CA ASP A 155 18.97 -5.08 -1.40
C ASP A 155 18.33 -4.64 -2.71
N ALA A 156 17.00 -4.62 -2.81
CA ALA A 156 16.31 -4.06 -3.97
C ALA A 156 16.64 -2.58 -4.18
N VAL A 157 16.77 -1.80 -3.10
CA VAL A 157 17.17 -0.39 -3.17
C VAL A 157 18.62 -0.25 -3.63
N LYS A 158 19.55 -1.05 -3.08
CA LYS A 158 20.95 -1.04 -3.50
C LYS A 158 21.10 -1.43 -4.96
N ASN A 159 20.39 -2.47 -5.41
CA ASN A 159 20.41 -2.92 -6.80
C ASN A 159 19.83 -1.84 -7.73
N TYR A 160 18.75 -1.17 -7.35
CA TYR A 160 18.23 -0.04 -8.12
C TYR A 160 19.28 1.06 -8.32
N ILE A 161 20.01 1.44 -7.26
CA ILE A 161 21.05 2.46 -7.36
C ILE A 161 22.21 1.99 -8.25
N ASN A 162 22.69 0.76 -8.04
CA ASN A 162 23.84 0.22 -8.77
C ASN A 162 23.53 -0.07 -10.24
N ASP A 163 22.36 -0.64 -10.52
CA ASP A 163 22.02 -1.12 -11.84
C ASP A 163 21.24 -0.14 -12.70
N SER A 164 20.52 0.80 -12.08
CA SER A 164 19.73 1.80 -12.80
C SER A 164 20.32 3.19 -12.70
N VAL A 165 20.63 3.68 -11.50
CA VAL A 165 21.02 5.09 -11.30
C VAL A 165 22.47 5.35 -11.69
N LEU A 166 23.42 4.56 -11.18
CA LEU A 166 24.85 4.76 -11.42
C LEU A 166 25.28 4.51 -12.87
N LYS A 167 24.47 3.79 -13.65
CA LYS A 167 24.71 3.56 -15.08
C LYS A 167 24.19 4.69 -15.97
N MET A 168 23.47 5.67 -15.41
CA MET A 168 23.02 6.85 -16.17
C MET A 168 24.22 7.77 -16.43
N ASP A 169 24.30 8.31 -17.65
CA ASP A 169 25.26 9.37 -17.97
C ASP A 169 24.78 10.69 -17.32
N PRO A 170 25.52 11.27 -16.36
CA PRO A 170 25.12 12.51 -15.71
C PRO A 170 24.96 13.68 -16.69
N ALA A 171 25.73 13.69 -17.79
CA ALA A 171 25.66 14.75 -18.80
C ALA A 171 24.34 14.73 -19.59
N SER A 172 23.64 13.59 -19.60
CA SER A 172 22.33 13.44 -20.23
C SER A 172 21.17 13.98 -19.37
N LEU A 173 21.43 14.29 -18.09
CA LEU A 173 20.39 14.68 -17.14
C LEU A 173 20.08 16.16 -17.21
N LYS A 174 18.78 16.49 -17.35
CA LYS A 174 18.29 17.88 -17.28
C LYS A 174 18.40 18.47 -15.88
N THR A 175 18.32 17.63 -14.86
CA THR A 175 18.47 18.00 -13.45
C THR A 175 19.27 16.93 -12.73
N THR A 176 20.23 17.35 -11.90
CA THR A 176 21.10 16.42 -11.18
C THR A 176 20.61 16.13 -9.76
N ALA A 177 19.64 16.88 -9.23
CA ALA A 177 19.23 16.78 -7.82
C ALA A 177 18.85 15.36 -7.36
N ILE A 178 18.13 14.59 -8.18
CA ILE A 178 17.77 13.19 -7.86
C ILE A 178 19.02 12.30 -7.93
N TYR A 179 19.79 12.43 -9.01
CA TYR A 179 21.02 11.67 -9.21
C TYR A 179 22.02 11.91 -8.07
N ASP A 180 22.27 13.18 -7.72
CA ASP A 180 23.19 13.58 -6.66
C ASP A 180 22.72 13.06 -5.29
N ALA A 181 21.43 13.17 -4.98
CA ALA A 181 20.87 12.66 -3.72
C ALA A 181 21.05 11.13 -3.57
N LEU A 182 20.86 10.37 -4.66
CA LEU A 182 20.94 8.92 -4.64
C LEU A 182 22.39 8.41 -4.66
N THR A 183 23.28 9.09 -5.39
CA THR A 183 24.68 8.64 -5.58
C THR A 183 25.66 9.14 -4.52
N SER A 184 25.37 10.27 -3.86
CA SER A 184 26.21 10.80 -2.77
C SER A 184 26.01 10.09 -1.42
N THR A 185 24.97 9.27 -1.32
CA THR A 185 24.57 8.61 -0.06
C THR A 185 25.42 7.37 0.21
N LYS A 186 26.02 7.29 1.40
CA LYS A 186 26.81 6.12 1.83
C LYS A 186 25.92 4.90 2.08
N GLU A 187 26.46 3.71 1.86
CA GLU A 187 25.70 2.45 1.97
C GLU A 187 25.06 2.23 3.35
N GLY A 188 25.76 2.56 4.44
CA GLY A 188 25.20 2.49 5.80
C GLY A 188 23.98 3.40 6.01
N THR A 189 23.97 4.56 5.35
CA THR A 189 22.86 5.51 5.37
C THR A 189 21.64 4.98 4.62
N ILE A 190 21.83 4.23 3.52
CA ILE A 190 20.73 3.60 2.77
C ILE A 190 19.94 2.63 3.66
N THR A 191 20.64 1.81 4.46
CA THR A 191 19.99 0.84 5.37
C THR A 191 19.16 1.54 6.45
N GLN A 192 19.68 2.66 6.98
CA GLN A 192 18.98 3.50 7.95
C GLN A 192 17.76 4.18 7.31
N LEU A 193 17.86 4.66 6.07
CA LEU A 193 16.75 5.23 5.32
C LEU A 193 15.65 4.17 5.08
N CYS A 194 16.02 2.96 4.67
CA CYS A 194 15.07 1.87 4.49
C CYS A 194 14.33 1.54 5.80
N SER A 195 15.05 1.50 6.92
CA SER A 195 14.46 1.23 8.24
C SER A 195 13.50 2.34 8.66
N ALA A 196 13.91 3.60 8.51
CA ALA A 196 13.06 4.76 8.80
C ALA A 196 11.79 4.80 7.93
N PHE A 197 11.93 4.46 6.64
CA PHE A 197 10.79 4.38 5.72
C PHE A 197 9.80 3.30 6.15
N ILE A 198 10.27 2.08 6.44
CA ILE A 198 9.40 0.99 6.90
C ILE A 198 8.67 1.38 8.19
N GLU A 199 9.37 1.97 9.17
CA GLU A 199 8.76 2.42 10.42
C GLU A 199 7.67 3.47 10.17
N ILE A 200 7.91 4.45 9.29
CA ILE A 200 6.89 5.44 8.91
C ILE A 200 5.67 4.77 8.25
N MET A 201 5.91 3.79 7.38
CA MET A 201 4.84 3.05 6.71
C MET A 201 4.01 2.21 7.69
N GLN A 202 4.62 1.69 8.75
CA GLN A 202 3.91 1.02 9.84
C GLN A 202 3.13 2.00 10.70
N ASP A 203 3.73 3.14 11.09
CA ASP A 203 3.07 4.21 11.84
C ASP A 203 1.83 4.72 11.07
N ALA A 204 1.91 4.77 9.73
CA ALA A 204 0.81 5.12 8.84
C ALA A 204 -0.19 3.98 8.58
N SER A 205 0.00 2.82 9.22
CA SER A 205 -0.79 1.60 9.08
C SER A 205 -0.88 1.09 7.64
N LEU A 206 0.13 1.36 6.83
CA LEU A 206 0.25 0.88 5.45
C LEU A 206 0.98 -0.45 5.37
N LEU A 207 1.94 -0.68 6.28
CA LEU A 207 2.62 -1.95 6.46
C LEU A 207 2.30 -2.57 7.82
N GLU A 208 2.23 -3.89 7.83
CA GLU A 208 2.10 -4.72 9.04
C GLU A 208 3.38 -5.50 9.24
N ARG A 209 3.84 -5.60 10.50
CA ARG A 209 4.94 -6.48 10.87
C ARG A 209 4.38 -7.84 11.25
N LEU A 210 4.87 -8.88 10.58
CA LEU A 210 4.49 -10.27 10.87
C LEU A 210 5.45 -10.87 11.90
N GLU A 211 6.75 -10.70 11.66
CA GLU A 211 7.83 -11.25 12.49
C GLU A 211 8.98 -10.23 12.58
N GLU A 212 10.11 -10.63 13.15
CA GLU A 212 11.32 -9.81 13.05
C GLU A 212 11.75 -9.64 11.60
N ASP A 213 11.83 -8.39 11.16
CA ASP A 213 12.19 -7.98 9.81
C ASP A 213 11.31 -8.46 8.65
N VAL A 214 10.18 -9.12 8.94
CA VAL A 214 9.20 -9.52 7.92
C VAL A 214 7.98 -8.61 7.99
N TYR A 215 7.72 -7.93 6.89
CA TYR A 215 6.65 -6.96 6.74
C TYR A 215 5.71 -7.36 5.61
N ARG A 216 4.50 -6.85 5.63
CA ARG A 216 3.47 -7.11 4.64
C ARG A 216 2.65 -5.85 4.38
N GLN A 217 2.10 -5.74 3.18
CA GLN A 217 1.05 -4.76 2.90
C GLN A 217 -0.18 -4.94 3.81
N SER A 218 -0.63 -3.89 4.49
CA SER A 218 -1.90 -3.92 5.21
C SER A 218 -3.11 -3.98 4.28
N LEU A 219 -4.26 -4.43 4.79
CA LEU A 219 -5.53 -4.33 4.06
C LEU A 219 -5.86 -2.88 3.67
N LEU A 220 -5.56 -1.92 4.54
CA LEU A 220 -5.74 -0.49 4.27
C LEU A 220 -4.93 -0.04 3.04
N PHE A 221 -3.65 -0.43 2.96
CA PHE A 221 -2.82 -0.06 1.83
C PHE A 221 -3.28 -0.74 0.53
N ALA A 222 -3.71 -2.00 0.59
CA ALA A 222 -4.28 -2.69 -0.56
C ALA A 222 -5.56 -1.99 -1.05
N PHE A 223 -6.43 -1.59 -0.12
CA PHE A 223 -7.66 -0.87 -0.43
C PHE A 223 -7.39 0.52 -1.03
N GLU A 224 -6.47 1.30 -0.47
CA GLU A 224 -6.10 2.61 -1.05
C GLU A 224 -5.52 2.46 -2.45
N MET A 225 -4.70 1.43 -2.70
CA MET A 225 -4.17 1.17 -4.03
C MET A 225 -5.28 0.81 -5.01
N LYS A 226 -6.19 -0.08 -4.62
CA LYS A 226 -7.34 -0.46 -5.43
C LYS A 226 -8.22 0.75 -5.75
N MET A 227 -8.52 1.60 -4.76
CA MET A 227 -9.32 2.81 -4.97
C MET A 227 -8.68 3.77 -5.98
N ASN A 228 -7.37 4.01 -5.85
CA ASN A 228 -6.65 4.87 -6.80
C ASN A 228 -6.64 4.25 -8.20
N TYR A 229 -6.37 2.95 -8.30
CA TYR A 229 -6.39 2.22 -9.57
C TYR A 229 -7.76 2.27 -10.25
N ASP A 230 -8.81 1.88 -9.54
CA ASP A 230 -10.19 1.79 -10.05
C ASP A 230 -10.73 3.17 -10.47
N ARG A 231 -10.44 4.23 -9.70
CA ARG A 231 -10.96 5.56 -10.00
C ARG A 231 -10.15 6.34 -11.02
N GLN A 232 -8.82 6.22 -11.00
CA GLN A 232 -7.95 7.08 -11.79
C GLN A 232 -7.42 6.38 -13.04
N LEU A 233 -7.05 5.10 -12.92
CA LEU A 233 -6.37 4.41 -14.02
C LEU A 233 -7.33 3.60 -14.88
N VAL A 234 -8.26 2.83 -14.28
CA VAL A 234 -9.21 1.98 -15.03
C VAL A 234 -9.97 2.76 -16.13
N PRO A 235 -10.49 3.98 -15.90
CA PRO A 235 -11.18 4.74 -16.95
C PRO A 235 -10.28 5.18 -18.11
N LEU A 236 -8.96 5.22 -17.89
CA LEU A 236 -7.95 5.60 -18.89
C LEU A 236 -7.39 4.40 -19.64
N LEU A 237 -7.56 3.19 -19.09
CA LEU A 237 -7.13 1.98 -19.77
C LEU A 237 -8.04 1.73 -20.98
N PRO A 238 -7.47 1.33 -22.13
CA PRO A 238 -8.28 0.91 -23.25
C PRO A 238 -9.18 -0.23 -22.76
N ALA A 239 -10.51 -0.08 -22.94
CA ALA A 239 -11.43 -1.15 -22.64
C ALA A 239 -10.97 -2.37 -23.44
N LEU A 240 -10.55 -3.44 -22.76
CA LEU A 240 -10.41 -4.73 -23.40
C LEU A 240 -11.81 -5.04 -23.96
N LEU A 241 -11.93 -5.09 -25.29
CA LEU A 241 -13.18 -5.47 -25.94
C LEU A 241 -13.58 -6.82 -25.35
N PRO A 242 -14.72 -6.91 -24.64
CA PRO A 242 -15.12 -8.15 -23.97
C PRO A 242 -15.25 -9.35 -24.92
N PHE A 243 -15.31 -9.09 -26.23
CA PHE A 243 -15.45 -10.07 -27.29
C PHE A 243 -14.14 -10.62 -27.87
N ASP A 244 -13.00 -9.94 -27.74
CA ASP A 244 -11.73 -10.44 -28.33
C ASP A 244 -11.06 -11.51 -27.46
N ALA A 245 -11.45 -11.63 -26.19
CA ALA A 245 -10.97 -12.69 -25.29
C ALA A 245 -11.70 -14.04 -25.47
N ALA A 246 -12.83 -14.06 -26.19
CA ALA A 246 -13.60 -15.29 -26.44
C ALA A 246 -13.16 -16.03 -27.72
N SER A 247 -12.48 -15.36 -28.65
CA SER A 247 -12.03 -15.94 -29.92
C SER A 247 -10.68 -16.67 -29.85
N THR A 248 -9.96 -16.57 -28.74
CA THR A 248 -8.65 -17.21 -28.54
C THR A 248 -8.70 -18.49 -27.69
N VAL A 249 -9.89 -18.90 -27.26
CA VAL A 249 -10.09 -20.12 -26.45
C VAL A 249 -10.98 -21.09 -27.22
N LEU A 250 -10.34 -22.13 -27.77
CA LEU A 250 -10.89 -23.37 -28.37
C LEU A 250 -11.22 -23.33 -29.88
N ILE A 251 -10.23 -23.54 -30.75
CA ILE A 251 -10.12 -24.70 -31.68
C ILE A 251 -8.63 -24.86 -32.04
N GLU A 252 -8.02 -26.02 -31.75
CA GLU A 252 -6.77 -26.45 -32.41
C GLU A 252 -7.11 -26.85 -33.85
N GLU A 253 -6.60 -26.10 -34.84
CA GLU A 253 -6.46 -26.67 -36.19
C GLU A 253 -5.31 -27.67 -36.13
N VAL A 254 -5.65 -28.94 -35.97
CA VAL A 254 -4.73 -30.05 -36.20
C VAL A 254 -4.41 -30.03 -37.70
N GLU A 255 -3.23 -29.55 -38.07
CA GLU A 255 -2.65 -29.86 -39.38
C GLU A 255 -2.45 -31.37 -39.45
N GLU A 256 -3.38 -32.09 -40.08
CA GLU A 256 -3.14 -33.46 -40.50
C GLU A 256 -2.03 -33.46 -41.55
N VAL A 257 -0.83 -33.79 -41.09
CA VAL A 257 0.32 -34.14 -41.92
C VAL A 257 -0.02 -35.45 -42.66
N ALA A 258 -0.62 -35.35 -43.85
CA ALA A 258 -0.69 -36.47 -44.78
C ALA A 258 0.66 -36.62 -45.50
N HIS A 259 1.60 -37.31 -44.85
CA HIS A 259 2.70 -37.97 -45.56
C HIS A 259 2.12 -39.15 -46.36
N GLY A 260 2.40 -39.17 -47.66
CA GLY A 260 1.80 -40.09 -48.62
C GLY A 260 2.15 -41.56 -48.43
N ASN A 261 1.42 -42.40 -49.16
CA ASN A 261 1.89 -43.71 -49.59
C ASN A 261 1.18 -44.15 -50.88
N ASN A 262 2.00 -44.35 -51.92
CA ASN A 262 1.93 -45.35 -52.98
C ASN A 262 0.59 -46.11 -53.21
N HIS A 263 0.00 -45.91 -54.39
CA HIS A 263 0.03 -46.91 -55.47
C HIS A 263 -0.19 -46.25 -56.85
#